data_AF-A0AAD8YAL2-F1
#
_entry.id   AF-A0AAD8YAL2-F1
#
_cell.length_a   1.000
_cell.length_b   1.000
_cell.length_c   1.000
_cell.angle_alpha   90.00
_cell.angle_beta   90.00
_cell.angle_gamma   90.00
#
_symmetry.space_group_name_H-M   'P 1'
#
loop_
_entity.id
_entity.type
_entity.pdbx_description
1 polymer ?
#
loop_
_entity_poly.entity_id
_entity_poly.type
_entity_poly.pdbx_seq_one_letter_code
_entity_poly.pdbx_strand_id
1 'polypeptide(L)'
;MSSGQFNPFGSDMMLAQLMQDMQDPEMMREAQTMMNDPAFQERMKTLTDNPNFKEHMEQTTETMKDPEKQKEMEEKMKARVTAGQKELEDFKKKSAELEAEEKRKKENAKKKKNQKPKTSSKKKGVKKV
;
A
#
# COMPACT_ATOMS: atom_id res chain seq x y z
N MET A 1 24.88 -18.28 8.29
CA MET A 1 23.88 -17.40 8.94
C MET A 1 23.35 -16.46 7.87
N SER A 2 22.14 -16.74 7.38
CA SER A 2 21.50 -15.91 6.36
C SER A 2 20.92 -14.69 7.08
N SER A 3 21.53 -13.53 6.87
CA SER A 3 21.00 -12.25 7.33
C SER A 3 19.73 -11.97 6.52
N GLY A 4 18.58 -12.36 7.07
CA GLY A 4 17.30 -11.86 6.61
C GLY A 4 17.35 -10.34 6.70
N GLN A 5 17.48 -9.69 5.54
CA GLN A 5 17.20 -8.27 5.39
C GLN A 5 15.74 -8.08 5.81
N PHE A 6 15.54 -7.82 7.10
CA PHE A 6 14.40 -7.09 7.58
C PHE A 6 14.41 -5.79 6.79
N ASN A 7 13.46 -5.63 5.87
CA ASN A 7 13.24 -4.40 5.12
C ASN A 7 12.39 -3.49 6.02
N PRO A 8 12.98 -2.56 6.81
CA PRO A 8 12.21 -1.66 7.66
C PRO A 8 11.27 -0.75 6.84
N PHE A 9 11.59 -0.54 5.56
CA PHE A 9 10.87 0.34 4.63
C PHE A 9 9.41 -0.09 4.37
N GLY A 10 9.06 -1.37 4.52
CA GLY A 10 7.67 -1.82 4.34
C GLY A 10 6.79 -1.62 5.57
N SER A 11 7.37 -1.80 6.76
CA SER A 11 6.63 -1.81 8.02
C SER A 11 6.24 -0.39 8.48
N ASP A 12 7.10 0.61 8.23
CA ASP A 12 6.86 1.98 8.66
C ASP A 12 5.81 2.68 7.78
N MET A 13 5.87 2.50 6.45
CA MET A 13 4.79 2.93 5.54
C MET A 13 3.47 2.25 5.86
N MET A 14 3.46 0.94 6.12
CA MET A 14 2.24 0.20 6.46
C MET A 14 1.62 0.71 7.77
N LEU A 15 2.45 1.02 8.77
CA LEU A 15 2.00 1.60 10.02
C LEU A 15 1.42 3.01 9.82
N ALA A 16 2.10 3.85 9.03
CA ALA A 16 1.61 5.19 8.69
C ALA A 16 0.29 5.14 7.91
N GLN A 17 0.17 4.23 6.96
CA GLN A 17 -1.06 3.98 6.20
C GLN A 17 -2.18 3.49 7.12
N LEU A 18 -1.90 2.53 8.01
CA LEU A 18 -2.86 2.04 9.00
C LEU A 18 -3.34 3.17 9.92
N MET A 19 -2.46 4.05 10.39
CA MET A 19 -2.85 5.21 11.18
C MET A 19 -3.72 6.20 10.39
N GLN A 20 -3.49 6.33 9.08
CA GLN A 20 -4.33 7.15 8.20
C GLN A 20 -5.70 6.50 8.00
N ASP A 21 -5.75 5.19 7.79
CA ASP A 21 -7.00 4.43 7.64
C ASP A 21 -7.80 4.40 8.96
N MET A 22 -7.14 4.38 10.11
CA MET A 22 -7.79 4.56 11.42
C MET A 22 -8.31 5.97 11.67
N GLN A 23 -7.92 6.97 10.89
CA GLN A 23 -8.57 8.30 10.93
C GLN A 23 -9.82 8.34 10.04
N ASP A 24 -9.97 7.38 9.13
CA ASP A 24 -11.13 7.27 8.27
C ASP A 24 -12.28 6.55 9.00
N PRO A 25 -13.42 7.22 9.22
CA PRO A 25 -14.54 6.64 9.95
C PRO A 25 -15.24 5.51 9.20
N GLU A 26 -15.13 5.43 7.87
CA GLU A 26 -15.71 4.33 7.09
C GLU A 26 -14.85 3.08 7.22
N MET A 27 -13.53 3.22 7.10
CA MET A 27 -12.57 2.13 7.34
C MET A 27 -12.65 1.59 8.78
N MET A 28 -12.83 2.47 9.77
CA MET A 28 -13.04 2.04 11.16
C MET A 28 -14.31 1.20 11.34
N ARG A 29 -15.41 1.56 10.66
CA ARG A 29 -16.65 0.75 10.71
C ARG A 29 -16.48 -0.59 10.02
N GLU A 30 -15.79 -0.63 8.89
CA GLU A 30 -15.50 -1.88 8.19
C GLU A 30 -14.60 -2.79 9.04
N ALA A 31 -13.54 -2.22 9.63
CA ALA A 31 -12.67 -2.94 10.56
C ALA A 31 -13.44 -3.45 11.79
N GLN A 32 -14.34 -2.64 12.36
CA GLN A 32 -15.26 -3.08 13.43
C GLN A 32 -16.17 -4.21 12.97
N THR A 33 -16.68 -4.15 11.75
CA THR A 33 -17.54 -5.19 11.19
C THR A 33 -16.76 -6.49 11.05
N MET A 34 -15.52 -6.44 10.55
CA MET A 34 -14.64 -7.61 10.49
C MET A 34 -14.25 -8.13 11.87
N MET A 35 -14.04 -7.26 12.87
CA MET A 35 -13.78 -7.69 14.25
C MET A 35 -14.98 -8.37 14.91
N ASN A 36 -16.20 -7.95 14.54
CA ASN A 36 -17.43 -8.57 15.00
C ASN A 36 -17.80 -9.82 14.18
N ASP A 37 -17.05 -10.13 13.12
CA ASP A 37 -17.30 -11.33 12.32
C ASP A 37 -16.99 -12.59 13.15
N PRO A 38 -17.91 -13.56 13.23
CA PRO A 38 -17.73 -14.76 14.04
C PRO A 38 -16.54 -15.61 13.59
N ALA A 39 -16.21 -15.67 12.29
CA ALA A 39 -15.05 -16.41 11.82
C ALA A 39 -13.74 -15.73 12.24
N PHE A 40 -13.72 -14.40 12.28
CA PHE A 40 -12.61 -13.65 12.85
C PHE A 40 -12.49 -13.88 14.35
N GLN A 41 -13.60 -13.85 15.09
CA GLN A 41 -13.61 -14.12 16.53
C GLN A 41 -13.13 -15.53 16.87
N GLU A 42 -13.52 -16.56 16.12
CA GLU A 42 -13.02 -17.92 16.32
C GLU A 42 -11.51 -18.02 16.07
N ARG A 43 -11.01 -17.37 15.02
CA ARG A 43 -9.57 -17.31 14.74
C ARG A 43 -8.81 -16.58 15.83
N MET A 44 -9.35 -15.44 16.30
CA MET A 44 -8.76 -14.70 17.41
C MET A 44 -8.77 -15.52 18.68
N LYS A 45 -9.88 -16.19 19.00
CA LYS A 45 -9.96 -17.09 20.16
C LYS A 45 -8.88 -18.17 20.09
N THR A 46 -8.72 -18.81 18.94
CA THR A 46 -7.69 -19.85 18.72
C THR A 46 -6.27 -19.30 18.89
N LEU A 47 -6.01 -18.09 18.37
CA LEU A 47 -4.74 -17.40 18.56
C LEU A 47 -4.50 -17.05 20.04
N THR A 48 -5.49 -16.44 20.69
CA THR A 48 -5.41 -16.04 22.10
C THR A 48 -5.31 -17.21 23.05
N ASP A 49 -5.81 -18.39 22.65
CA ASP A 49 -5.71 -19.58 23.49
C ASP A 49 -4.33 -20.25 23.40
N ASN A 50 -3.54 -19.91 22.38
CA ASN A 50 -2.19 -20.41 22.21
C ASN A 50 -1.30 -19.92 23.36
N PRO A 51 -0.58 -20.81 24.07
CA PRO A 51 0.25 -20.45 25.21
C PRO A 51 1.35 -19.43 24.87
N ASN A 52 1.93 -19.53 23.67
CA ASN A 52 2.92 -18.55 23.21
C ASN A 52 2.32 -17.14 23.06
N PHE A 53 1.06 -17.07 22.63
CA PHE A 53 0.36 -15.79 22.51
C PHE A 53 0.04 -15.21 23.88
N LYS A 54 -0.43 -16.04 24.82
CA LYS A 54 -0.69 -15.62 26.21
C LYS A 54 0.57 -15.07 26.87
N GLU A 55 1.69 -15.78 26.76
CA GLU A 55 2.98 -15.33 27.33
C GLU A 55 3.44 -14.01 26.71
N HIS A 56 3.38 -13.87 25.39
CA HIS A 56 3.69 -12.59 24.73
C HIS A 56 2.72 -11.47 25.10
N MET A 57 1.44 -11.77 25.29
CA MET A 57 0.44 -10.79 25.68
C MET A 57 0.66 -10.33 27.12
N GLU A 58 1.03 -11.22 28.04
CA GLU A 58 1.42 -10.86 29.40
C GLU A 58 2.68 -9.98 29.42
N GLN A 59 3.73 -10.37 28.69
CA GLN A 59 4.95 -9.54 28.56
C GLN A 59 4.64 -8.17 27.95
N THR A 60 3.79 -8.12 26.93
CA THR A 60 3.36 -6.87 26.30
C THR A 60 2.56 -6.04 27.28
N THR A 61 1.66 -6.65 28.06
CA THR A 61 0.85 -5.97 29.07
C THR A 61 1.72 -5.44 30.21
N GLU A 62 2.74 -6.18 30.63
CA GLU A 62 3.70 -5.73 31.65
C GLU A 62 4.53 -4.55 31.14
N THR A 63 5.03 -4.64 29.90
CA THR A 63 5.75 -3.55 29.23
C THR A 63 4.86 -2.32 29.02
N MET A 64 3.57 -2.52 28.75
CA MET A 64 2.58 -1.44 28.64
C MET A 64 2.16 -0.88 29.99
N LYS A 65 2.31 -1.60 31.11
CA LYS A 65 2.02 -1.02 32.44
C LYS A 65 3.12 -0.08 32.91
N ASP A 66 4.30 -0.19 32.33
CA ASP A 66 5.45 0.64 32.66
C ASP A 66 5.41 1.96 31.86
N PRO A 67 5.16 3.11 32.52
CA PRO A 67 4.95 4.39 31.84
C PRO A 67 6.22 4.90 31.13
N GLU A 68 7.41 4.53 31.61
CA GLU A 68 8.67 4.89 30.95
C GLU A 68 8.84 4.11 29.63
N LYS A 69 8.54 2.81 29.65
CA LYS A 69 8.53 1.98 28.43
C LYS A 69 7.45 2.39 27.46
N GLN A 70 6.25 2.73 27.94
CA GLN A 70 5.19 3.28 27.09
C GLN A 70 5.66 4.53 26.36
N LYS A 71 6.30 5.47 27.07
CA LYS A 71 6.76 6.73 26.47
C LYS A 71 7.87 6.50 25.44
N GLU A 72 8.82 5.61 25.73
CA GLU A 72 9.85 5.22 24.75
C GLU A 72 9.23 4.54 23.52
N MET A 73 8.24 3.68 23.72
CA MET A 73 7.53 3.01 22.65
C MET A 73 6.71 4.00 21.81
N GLU A 74 5.99 4.92 22.45
CA GLU A 74 5.22 5.98 21.79
C GLU A 74 6.14 6.86 20.95
N GLU A 75 7.29 7.27 21.49
CA GLU A 75 8.24 8.12 20.76
C GLU A 75 8.83 7.38 19.55
N LYS A 76 9.24 6.12 19.72
CA LYS A 76 9.71 5.27 18.63
C LYS A 76 8.63 5.04 17.57
N MET A 77 7.39 4.80 18.01
CA MET A 77 6.25 4.61 17.12
C MET A 77 5.96 5.90 16.35
N LYS A 78 5.93 7.04 17.02
CA LYS A 78 5.71 8.36 16.41
C LYS A 78 6.81 8.70 15.40
N ALA A 79 8.07 8.41 15.72
CA ALA A 79 9.18 8.60 14.80
C ALA A 79 9.03 7.75 13.54
N ARG A 80 8.66 6.47 13.69
CA ARG A 80 8.40 5.55 12.58
C ARG A 80 7.20 5.97 11.74
N VAL A 81 6.10 6.36 12.37
CA VAL A 81 4.91 6.87 11.68
C VAL A 81 5.24 8.13 10.89
N THR A 82 6.00 9.05 11.49
CA THR A 82 6.38 10.30 10.82
C THR A 82 7.30 10.04 9.61
N ALA A 83 8.25 9.11 9.76
CA ALA A 83 9.10 8.67 8.65
C ALA A 83 8.26 7.99 7.55
N GLY A 84 7.39 7.06 7.93
CA GLY A 84 6.51 6.34 7.00
C GLY A 84 5.52 7.25 6.29
N GLN A 85 4.98 8.28 6.95
CA GLN A 85 4.11 9.29 6.33
C GLN A 85 4.85 10.08 5.25
N LYS A 86 6.07 10.53 5.56
CA LYS A 86 6.89 11.25 4.57
C LYS A 86 7.17 10.39 3.35
N GLU A 87 7.55 9.13 3.55
CA GLU A 87 7.78 8.20 2.45
C GLU A 87 6.49 7.91 1.66
N LEU A 88 5.35 7.76 2.35
CA LEU A 88 4.04 7.53 1.71
C LEU A 88 3.64 8.72 0.82
N GLU A 89 3.91 9.96 1.26
CA GLU A 89 3.67 11.16 0.45
C GLU A 89 4.58 11.21 -0.79
N ASP A 90 5.88 10.94 -0.62
CA ASP A 90 6.83 10.85 -1.74
C ASP A 90 6.41 9.75 -2.74
N PHE A 91 5.93 8.60 -2.24
CA PHE A 91 5.42 7.52 -3.07
C PHE A 91 4.12 7.89 -3.79
N LYS A 92 3.16 8.55 -3.12
CA LYS A 92 1.92 9.07 -3.73
C LYS A 92 2.23 10.09 -4.83
N LYS A 93 3.20 10.97 -4.61
CA LYS A 93 3.62 11.97 -5.61
C LYS A 93 4.27 11.31 -6.82
N LYS A 94 5.17 10.34 -6.59
CA LYS A 94 5.87 9.63 -7.66
C LYS A 94 4.93 8.72 -8.47
N SER A 95 3.97 8.07 -7.82
CA SER A 95 2.94 7.26 -8.49
C SER A 95 1.99 8.13 -9.33
N ALA A 96 1.55 9.28 -8.81
CA ALA A 96 0.74 10.23 -9.58
C ALA A 96 1.47 10.78 -10.82
N GLU A 97 2.78 11.05 -10.70
CA GLU A 97 3.60 11.52 -11.83
C GLU A 97 3.78 10.43 -12.90
N LEU A 98 4.06 9.20 -12.48
CA LEU A 98 4.15 8.04 -13.38
C LEU A 98 2.82 7.76 -14.09
N GLU A 99 1.69 7.84 -13.37
CA GLU A 99 0.36 7.67 -13.95
C GLU A 99 0.03 8.79 -14.97
N ALA A 100 0.40 10.03 -14.66
CA ALA A 100 0.24 11.16 -15.57
C ALA A 100 1.11 11.01 -16.83
N GLU A 101 2.35 10.54 -16.69
CA GLU A 101 3.24 10.27 -17.82
C GLU A 101 2.72 9.12 -18.69
N GLU A 102 2.18 8.07 -18.07
CA GLU A 102 1.60 6.92 -18.77
C GLU A 102 0.33 7.32 -19.54
N LYS A 103 -0.52 8.16 -18.95
CA LYS A 103 -1.69 8.77 -19.64
C LYS A 103 -1.26 9.63 -20.82
N ARG A 104 -0.21 10.44 -20.68
CA ARG A 104 0.36 11.25 -21.79
C ARG A 104 0.93 10.38 -22.91
N LYS A 105 1.63 9.29 -22.59
CA LYS A 105 2.15 8.33 -23.59
C LYS A 105 1.02 7.60 -24.33
N LYS A 106 -0.04 7.20 -23.62
CA LYS A 106 -1.23 6.55 -24.21
C LYS A 106 -2.03 7.51 -25.12
N GLU A 107 -2.12 8.79 -24.77
CA GLU A 107 -2.79 9.80 -25.60
C GLU A 107 -2.01 10.11 -26.90
N ASN A 108 -0.68 10.20 -26.83
CA ASN A 108 0.17 10.45 -28.00
C ASN A 108 0.19 9.26 -28.99
N ALA A 109 0.09 8.03 -28.48
CA ALA A 109 0.00 6.82 -29.30
C ALA A 109 -1.32 6.73 -30.11
N LYS A 110 -2.44 7.24 -29.57
CA LYS A 110 -3.73 7.27 -30.28
C LYS A 110 -3.75 8.27 -31.44
N LYS A 111 -3.10 9.43 -31.33
CA LYS A 111 -3.01 10.43 -32.43
C LYS A 111 -2.20 9.93 -33.63
N LYS A 112 -1.18 9.08 -33.43
CA LYS A 112 -0.31 8.58 -34.52
C LYS A 112 -0.96 7.47 -35.37
N LYS A 113 -2.00 6.78 -34.87
CA LYS A 113 -2.69 5.69 -35.58
C LYS A 113 -3.77 6.19 -36.58
N ASN A 114 -4.18 7.45 -36.49
CA ASN A 114 -5.17 8.08 -37.40
C ASN A 114 -4.55 8.81 -38.61
N GLN A 115 -3.22 8.82 -38.75
CA GLN A 115 -2.53 9.25 -39.97
C GLN A 115 -1.95 8.04 -40.71
N LYS A 116 -2.81 7.18 -41.26
CA LYS A 116 -2.38 6.28 -42.34
C LYS A 116 -2.47 7.05 -43.66
N PRO A 117 -1.39 7.09 -44.46
CA PRO A 117 -1.36 7.82 -45.71
C PRO A 117 -2.40 7.25 -46.68
N LYS A 118 -3.17 8.14 -47.31
CA LYS A 118 -3.97 7.82 -48.49
C LYS A 118 -2.99 7.39 -49.60
N THR A 119 -2.68 6.10 -49.71
CA THR A 119 -2.04 5.56 -50.91
C THR A 119 -3.07 5.59 -52.02
N SER A 120 -2.95 6.66 -52.80
CA SER A 120 -3.63 6.91 -54.04
C SER A 120 -3.49 5.72 -54.99
N SER A 121 -4.59 5.01 -55.19
CA SER A 121 -4.82 4.18 -56.37
C SER A 121 -4.79 5.06 -57.62
N LYS A 122 -3.60 5.36 -58.15
CA LYS A 122 -3.43 6.07 -59.42
C LYS A 122 -2.84 5.14 -60.47
N LYS A 123 -3.76 4.45 -61.15
CA LYS A 123 -3.88 4.42 -62.62
C LYS A 123 -2.56 4.29 -63.39
N LYS A 124 -2.20 3.06 -63.77
CA LYS A 124 -1.42 2.79 -64.99
C LYS A 124 -2.19 1.81 -65.86
N GLY A 125 -2.90 2.37 -66.83
CA GLY A 125 -3.24 1.64 -68.04
C GLY A 125 -2.08 1.66 -69.04
N VAL A 126 -2.23 0.80 -70.04
CA VAL A 126 -1.62 0.81 -71.39
C VAL A 126 -0.24 0.13 -71.56
N LYS A 127 -0.29 -1.10 -72.09
CA LYS A 127 0.44 -1.64 -73.27
C LYS A 127 0.30 -3.18 -73.27
N LYS A 128 0.12 -3.91 -74.37
CA LYS A 128 0.04 -3.60 -75.80
C LYS A 128 -0.54 -4.85 -76.50
N VAL A 129 -1.16 -4.64 -77.65
CA VAL A 129 -1.50 -5.64 -78.69
C VAL A 129 -0.26 -6.43 -79.09
#